data_AF-A0A7C7DPL3-F1
#
_entry.id   AF-A0A7C7DPL3-F1
#
_cell.length_a   1.000
_cell.length_b   1.000
_cell.length_c   1.000
_cell.angle_alpha   90.00
_cell.angle_beta   90.00
_cell.angle_gamma   90.00
#
_symmetry.space_group_name_H-M   'P 1'
#
loop_
_entity.id
_entity.type
_entity.pdbx_description
1 polymer ?
#
loop_
_entity_poly.entity_id
_entity_poly.type
_entity_poly.pdbx_seq_one_letter_code
_entity_poly.pdbx_strand_id
1 'polypeptide(L)'
;MDLVAIPVLNGVLPRPGGGRIRGAFLDSISATLLLDIGSGGSVFLCPYSPDRGALYPAGVLGRIGKLWWQEVFVAGPSGLVQRCRFGDNRDARRTAGMRKAKFLFAEISGEQRVRAEGFRFHPPGAVIAQGISDLDLSELRSKGYPCIDGAGWRALGGHTEAKGIGDIPVVVYGNDVENGMPIQISANLGGLVGLEQAHTIEHAVIRSLSQYGLCTPRNLQASIKMEAAELKGSLDVGFSFKMPEVFGITSGGTCGNPLTNLAHVYLTQELVKQLRRGESFFDSVDHARNKTLSRLADELEISTSAGLRIMQGLKKGMLHEDTVLDLKRLATVLDRFPQSPWD
;
A
#
# COMPACT_ATOMS: atom_id res chain seq x y z
N MET A 1 17.36 20.93 14.35
CA MET A 1 16.33 21.07 15.40
C MET A 1 15.93 19.67 15.87
N ASP A 2 15.52 19.50 17.13
CA ASP A 2 14.98 18.24 17.64
C ASP A 2 13.46 18.39 17.85
N LEU A 3 12.66 17.42 17.42
CA LEU A 3 11.20 17.44 17.54
C LEU A 3 10.64 16.09 17.97
N VAL A 4 9.46 16.11 18.57
CA VAL A 4 8.67 14.89 18.79
C VAL A 4 8.29 14.30 17.42
N ALA A 5 8.66 13.05 17.23
CA ALA A 5 8.32 12.26 16.05
C ALA A 5 7.01 11.51 16.30
N ILE A 6 6.08 11.63 15.35
CA ILE A 6 4.84 10.88 15.33
C ILE A 6 4.92 9.88 14.16
N PRO A 7 5.02 8.57 14.46
CA PRO A 7 5.01 7.54 13.44
C PRO A 7 3.65 7.47 12.73
N VAL A 8 3.70 7.33 11.41
CA VAL A 8 2.52 7.12 10.56
C VAL A 8 2.62 5.75 9.91
N LEU A 9 1.67 4.86 10.21
CA LEU A 9 1.72 3.46 9.77
C LEU A 9 1.35 3.25 8.29
N ASN A 10 0.60 4.18 7.69
CA ASN A 10 0.06 4.06 6.34
C ASN A 10 0.71 5.04 5.33
N GLY A 11 1.85 5.64 5.68
CA GLY A 11 2.59 6.57 4.82
C GLY A 11 1.86 7.87 4.46
N VAL A 12 0.66 8.11 4.98
CA VAL A 12 -0.16 9.29 4.65
C VAL A 12 0.33 10.51 5.44
N LEU A 13 0.98 11.44 4.73
CA LEU A 13 1.50 12.68 5.30
C LEU A 13 0.72 13.88 4.74
N PRO A 14 0.60 15.00 5.47
CA PRO A 14 0.03 16.23 4.93
C PRO A 14 0.94 16.80 3.85
N ARG A 15 0.37 17.45 2.82
CA ARG A 15 1.15 18.13 1.78
C ARG A 15 1.98 19.26 2.40
N PRO A 16 3.30 19.36 2.13
CA PRO A 16 4.09 20.54 2.45
C PRO A 16 3.45 21.82 1.88
N GLY A 17 3.59 22.95 2.57
CA GLY A 17 3.02 24.22 2.11
C GLY A 17 1.50 24.36 2.29
N GLY A 18 0.87 23.57 3.16
CA GLY A 18 -0.49 23.87 3.65
C GLY A 18 -1.54 22.78 3.52
N GLY A 19 -1.20 21.55 3.07
CA GLY A 19 -2.15 20.44 3.07
C GLY A 19 -2.52 20.01 4.49
N ARG A 20 -3.77 19.57 4.70
CA ARG A 20 -4.27 19.19 6.03
C ARG A 20 -4.65 17.72 6.09
N ILE A 21 -4.29 17.09 7.20
CA ILE A 21 -4.78 15.75 7.55
C ILE A 21 -5.52 15.79 8.88
N ARG A 22 -6.51 14.90 9.02
CA ARG A 22 -7.19 14.64 10.29
C ARG A 22 -7.00 13.19 10.66
N GLY A 23 -6.57 12.95 11.89
CA GLY A 23 -6.30 11.61 12.41
C GLY A 23 -6.82 11.43 13.82
N ALA A 24 -7.17 10.18 14.14
CA ALA A 24 -7.46 9.76 15.51
C ALA A 24 -6.21 9.13 16.12
N PHE A 25 -5.90 9.49 17.36
CA PHE A 25 -4.78 8.97 18.14
C PHE A 25 -5.34 7.97 19.15
N LEU A 26 -5.07 6.69 18.89
CA LEU A 26 -5.70 5.58 19.60
C LEU A 26 -4.96 5.21 20.89
N ASP A 27 -3.67 5.50 20.96
CA ASP A 27 -2.86 5.25 22.15
C ASP A 27 -2.79 6.50 23.05
N SER A 28 -2.77 6.28 24.36
CA SER A 28 -2.79 7.35 25.36
C SER A 28 -1.49 8.15 25.38
N ILE A 29 -0.37 7.57 24.96
CA ILE A 29 0.96 8.21 24.98
C ILE A 29 1.00 9.31 23.90
N SER A 30 0.70 8.97 22.65
CA SER A 30 0.64 9.93 21.54
C SER A 30 -0.41 11.03 21.80
N ALA A 31 -1.56 10.66 22.37
CA ALA A 31 -2.58 11.64 22.74
C ALA A 31 -2.08 12.64 23.81
N THR A 32 -1.42 12.15 24.85
CA THR A 32 -0.83 13.00 25.89
C THR A 32 0.25 13.90 25.32
N LEU A 33 1.17 13.36 24.51
CA LEU A 33 2.22 14.13 23.85
C LEU A 33 1.66 15.25 22.97
N LEU A 34 0.61 14.99 22.20
CA LEU A 34 -0.04 16.02 21.37
C LEU A 34 -0.70 17.11 22.21
N LEU A 35 -1.31 16.75 23.34
CA LEU A 35 -1.90 17.73 24.26
C LEU A 35 -0.83 18.59 24.94
N ASP A 36 0.30 17.99 25.31
CA ASP A 36 1.43 18.69 25.95
C ASP A 36 2.11 19.66 24.98
N ILE A 37 2.27 19.27 23.71
CA ILE A 37 2.78 20.16 22.65
C ILE A 37 1.76 21.29 22.37
N GLY A 38 0.47 20.94 22.35
CA GLY A 38 -0.63 21.86 22.17
C GLY A 38 -0.80 22.39 20.74
N SER A 39 -1.93 23.06 20.52
CA SER A 39 -2.24 23.72 19.25
C SER A 39 -1.18 24.78 18.90
N GLY A 40 -0.77 24.83 17.64
CA GLY A 40 0.27 25.72 17.13
C GLY A 40 1.69 25.15 17.23
N GLY A 41 1.90 24.10 18.03
CA GLY A 41 3.19 23.42 18.14
C GLY A 41 3.53 22.57 16.92
N SER A 42 4.82 22.26 16.76
CA SER A 42 5.34 21.52 15.62
C SER A 42 5.70 20.07 16.00
N VAL A 43 5.47 19.16 15.07
CA VAL A 43 5.77 17.72 15.19
C VAL A 43 6.43 17.23 13.90
N PHE A 44 7.25 16.19 14.01
CA PHE A 44 7.78 15.51 12.85
C PHE A 44 6.92 14.27 12.52
N LEU A 45 6.16 14.34 11.43
CA LEU A 45 5.40 13.20 10.94
C LEU A 45 6.30 12.35 10.04
N CYS A 46 6.50 11.08 10.40
CA CYS A 46 7.35 10.19 9.63
C CYS A 46 6.74 8.80 9.46
N PRO A 47 6.94 8.14 8.32
CA PRO A 47 6.47 6.79 8.13
C PRO A 47 7.19 5.78 9.04
N TYR A 48 6.46 4.78 9.51
CA TYR A 48 7.06 3.56 10.05
C TYR A 48 7.26 2.55 8.92
N SER A 49 8.44 1.93 8.86
CA SER A 49 8.84 0.94 7.85
C SER A 49 8.75 -0.46 8.46
N PRO A 50 7.68 -1.24 8.22
CA PRO A 50 7.51 -2.54 8.87
C PRO A 50 8.61 -3.54 8.51
N ASP A 51 9.08 -3.50 7.27
CA ASP A 51 10.17 -4.33 6.74
C ASP A 51 11.52 -4.06 7.42
N ARG A 52 11.74 -2.84 7.91
CA ARG A 52 12.97 -2.45 8.63
C ARG A 52 12.80 -2.45 10.14
N GLY A 53 11.56 -2.57 10.64
CA GLY A 53 11.24 -2.38 12.05
C GLY A 53 11.66 -1.01 12.58
N ALA A 54 11.68 0.03 11.73
CA ALA A 54 12.29 1.32 12.05
C ALA A 54 11.51 2.51 11.46
N LEU A 55 11.73 3.70 12.02
CA LEU A 55 11.19 4.95 11.47
C LEU A 55 11.96 5.37 10.22
N TYR A 56 11.23 5.81 9.21
CA TYR A 56 11.80 6.35 8.00
C TYR A 56 12.25 7.80 8.25
N PRO A 57 13.51 8.15 7.92
CA PRO A 57 14.07 9.44 8.32
C PRO A 57 13.53 10.63 7.53
N ALA A 58 12.85 10.43 6.40
CA ALA A 58 12.22 11.51 5.65
C ALA A 58 10.73 11.58 5.95
N GLY A 59 10.22 12.79 6.13
CA GLY A 59 8.83 13.02 6.52
C GLY A 59 8.43 14.47 6.33
N VAL A 60 7.39 14.88 7.06
CA VAL A 60 6.84 16.23 6.97
C VAL A 60 6.86 16.89 8.35
N LEU A 61 7.37 18.12 8.41
CA LEU A 61 7.18 19.01 9.53
C LEU A 61 5.70 19.42 9.54
N GLY A 62 4.98 19.01 10.57
CA GLY A 62 3.57 19.32 10.74
C GLY A 62 3.34 20.32 11.86
N ARG A 63 2.42 21.27 11.64
CA ARG A 63 1.90 22.14 12.69
C ARG A 63 0.56 21.61 13.18
N ILE A 64 0.44 21.44 14.49
CA ILE A 64 -0.82 21.03 15.13
C ILE A 64 -1.80 22.19 15.00
N GLY A 65 -2.94 21.93 14.36
CA GLY A 65 -4.05 22.87 14.25
C GLY A 65 -5.01 22.73 15.41
N LYS A 66 -6.07 21.95 15.20
CA LYS A 66 -7.12 21.72 16.20
C LYS A 66 -6.92 20.38 16.89
N LEU A 67 -7.12 20.36 18.20
CA LEU A 67 -7.22 19.15 19.01
C LEU A 67 -8.64 19.06 19.58
N TRP A 68 -9.28 17.91 19.46
CA TRP A 68 -10.60 17.68 20.05
C TRP A 68 -10.79 16.23 20.43
N TRP A 69 -11.63 16.00 21.44
CA TRP A 69 -12.06 14.65 21.78
C TRP A 69 -13.34 14.31 21.03
N GLN A 70 -13.40 13.10 20.48
CA GLN A 70 -14.59 12.61 19.80
C GLN A 70 -14.90 11.19 20.25
N GLU A 71 -16.19 10.94 20.52
CA GLU A 71 -16.70 9.59 20.73
C GLU A 71 -16.80 8.87 19.39
N VAL A 72 -16.24 7.67 19.33
CA VAL A 72 -16.38 6.75 18.20
C VAL A 72 -16.88 5.41 18.69
N PHE A 73 -17.62 4.71 17.83
CA PHE A 73 -18.07 3.35 18.09
C PHE A 73 -16.99 2.38 17.63
N VAL A 74 -16.44 1.61 18.56
CA VAL A 74 -15.48 0.53 18.27
C VAL A 74 -16.11 -0.82 18.55
N ALA A 75 -15.73 -1.83 17.76
CA ALA A 75 -16.14 -3.20 18.03
C ALA A 75 -15.67 -3.64 19.44
N GLY A 76 -16.55 -4.31 20.18
CA GLY A 76 -16.22 -4.89 21.47
C GLY A 76 -15.25 -6.08 21.34
N PRO A 77 -14.65 -6.52 22.46
CA PRO A 77 -13.64 -7.59 22.47
C PRO A 77 -14.08 -8.93 21.88
N SER A 78 -15.39 -9.17 21.80
CA SER A 78 -15.93 -10.44 21.32
C SER A 78 -15.95 -10.60 19.81
N GLY A 79 -15.76 -9.53 19.00
CA GLY A 79 -15.65 -9.57 17.52
C GLY A 79 -16.81 -10.21 16.74
N LEU A 80 -17.72 -10.90 17.42
CA LEU A 80 -18.87 -11.58 16.88
C LEU A 80 -19.95 -10.53 16.67
N VAL A 81 -20.03 -10.04 15.44
CA VAL A 81 -21.30 -9.56 14.89
C VAL A 81 -22.26 -10.73 15.01
N GLN A 82 -23.14 -10.69 16.01
CA GLN A 82 -24.15 -11.71 16.23
C GLN A 82 -24.99 -11.80 14.96
N ARG A 83 -24.88 -12.92 14.22
CA ARG A 83 -25.66 -13.19 13.01
C ARG A 83 -27.14 -12.99 13.35
N CYS A 84 -27.73 -11.89 12.90
CA CYS A 84 -29.16 -11.69 12.99
C CYS A 84 -29.83 -12.68 12.03
N ARG A 85 -30.66 -13.58 12.56
CA ARG A 85 -31.59 -14.38 11.75
C ARG A 85 -32.50 -13.40 11.01
N PHE A 86 -32.66 -13.60 9.71
CA PHE A 86 -33.65 -12.90 8.89
C PHE A 86 -35.03 -13.02 9.55
N GLY A 87 -35.64 -11.89 9.91
CA GLY A 87 -37.06 -11.86 10.30
C GLY A 87 -37.49 -10.86 11.37
N ASP A 88 -36.59 -10.15 12.05
CA ASP A 88 -36.98 -9.43 13.27
C ASP A 88 -36.45 -7.98 13.33
N ASN A 89 -37.39 -7.03 13.37
CA ASN A 89 -37.31 -5.56 13.50
C ASN A 89 -35.98 -4.81 13.23
N ARG A 90 -36.00 -3.93 12.22
CA ARG A 90 -34.83 -3.40 11.49
C ARG A 90 -33.99 -2.30 12.15
N ASP A 91 -34.40 -1.66 13.25
CA ASP A 91 -33.67 -0.46 13.73
C ASP A 91 -33.02 -0.57 15.13
N ALA A 92 -33.38 -1.56 15.96
CA ALA A 92 -32.92 -1.60 17.35
C ALA A 92 -31.76 -2.57 17.66
N ARG A 93 -31.31 -3.40 16.70
CA ARG A 93 -30.37 -4.52 16.96
C ARG A 93 -29.00 -4.40 16.25
N ARG A 94 -28.63 -3.23 15.74
CA ARG A 94 -27.33 -3.01 15.07
C ARG A 94 -26.18 -2.59 15.99
N THR A 95 -26.45 -2.27 17.26
CA THR A 95 -25.44 -1.80 18.24
C THR A 95 -25.04 -2.83 19.29
N ALA A 96 -25.63 -4.03 19.27
CA ALA A 96 -25.24 -5.13 20.15
C ALA A 96 -23.81 -5.61 19.80
N GLY A 97 -22.81 -5.06 20.49
CA GLY A 97 -21.39 -5.37 20.29
C GLY A 97 -20.50 -4.17 20.00
N MET A 98 -21.02 -2.95 19.89
CA MET A 98 -20.21 -1.73 19.75
C MET A 98 -20.11 -0.99 21.08
N ARG A 99 -18.89 -0.70 21.53
CA ARG A 99 -18.64 0.18 22.68
C ARG A 99 -18.29 1.59 22.21
N LYS A 100 -18.72 2.60 22.95
CA LYS A 100 -18.23 3.97 22.75
C LYS A 100 -16.82 4.08 23.34
N ALA A 101 -15.89 4.61 22.56
CA ALA A 101 -14.56 4.98 23.01
C ALA A 101 -14.31 6.45 22.67
N LYS A 102 -13.61 7.17 23.54
CA LYS A 102 -13.26 8.58 23.33
C LYS A 102 -11.80 8.64 22.91
N PHE A 103 -11.54 9.12 21.71
CA PHE A 103 -10.17 9.31 21.20
C PHE A 103 -9.87 10.79 20.98
N LEU A 104 -8.59 11.13 21.08
CA LEU A 104 -8.11 12.45 20.70
C LEU A 104 -7.97 12.47 19.18
N PHE A 105 -8.54 13.49 18.57
CA PHE A 105 -8.34 13.79 17.17
C PHE A 105 -7.48 15.04 17.05
N ALA A 106 -6.64 15.06 16.01
CA ALA A 106 -5.87 16.23 15.64
C ALA A 106 -6.06 16.54 14.16
N GLU A 107 -6.13 17.83 13.85
CA GLU A 107 -5.86 18.38 12.52
C GLU A 107 -4.40 18.81 12.48
N ILE A 108 -3.64 18.33 11.51
CA ILE A 108 -2.22 18.68 11.34
C ILE A 108 -2.02 19.20 9.92
N SER A 109 -1.43 20.40 9.80
CA SER A 109 -1.07 21.00 8.52
C SER A 109 0.40 20.78 8.21
N GLY A 110 0.71 20.41 6.97
CA GLY A 110 2.09 20.22 6.52
C GLY A 110 2.76 21.56 6.23
N GLU A 111 3.90 21.80 6.86
CA GLU A 111 4.72 23.00 6.64
C GLU A 111 5.76 22.72 5.56
N GLN A 112 6.60 21.70 5.78
CA GLN A 112 7.76 21.45 4.94
C GLN A 112 8.15 19.98 4.91
N ARG A 113 8.78 19.56 3.81
CA ARG A 113 9.46 18.27 3.71
C ARG A 113 10.80 18.34 4.43
N VAL A 114 11.04 17.40 5.35
CA VAL A 114 12.27 17.41 6.17
C VAL A 114 12.83 16.00 6.33
N ARG A 115 14.10 15.93 6.74
CA ARG A 115 14.81 14.70 7.09
C ARG A 115 15.39 14.79 8.49
N ALA A 116 15.26 13.71 9.26
CA ALA A 116 15.96 13.52 10.53
C ALA A 116 17.30 12.80 10.30
N GLU A 117 18.30 13.12 11.13
CA GLU A 117 19.59 12.40 11.17
C GLU A 117 19.51 11.13 12.00
N GLY A 118 18.62 11.10 12.99
CA GLY A 118 18.44 9.96 13.88
C GLY A 118 17.19 10.08 14.74
N PHE A 119 16.94 9.04 15.52
CA PHE A 119 15.81 8.96 16.44
C PHE A 119 16.30 8.49 17.81
N ARG A 120 15.75 9.08 18.86
CA ARG A 120 16.03 8.71 20.24
C ARG A 120 14.74 8.50 21.01
N PHE A 121 14.66 7.38 21.71
CA PHE A 121 13.55 7.10 22.60
C PHE A 121 13.69 7.90 23.89
N HIS A 122 12.62 8.55 24.31
CA HIS A 122 12.52 9.27 25.57
C HIS A 122 11.36 8.70 26.40
N PRO A 123 11.63 8.06 27.54
CA PRO A 123 10.58 7.57 28.44
C PRO A 123 9.65 8.71 28.89
N PRO A 124 8.33 8.46 29.05
CA PRO A 124 7.65 7.16 29.01
C PRO A 124 7.02 6.84 27.63
N GLY A 125 7.68 7.08 26.50
CA GLY A 125 7.20 6.60 25.19
C GLY A 125 7.36 7.55 24.02
N ALA A 126 7.88 8.76 24.23
CA ALA A 126 8.11 9.70 23.15
C ALA A 126 9.30 9.27 22.29
N VAL A 127 9.20 9.49 20.99
CA VAL A 127 10.35 9.40 20.08
C VAL A 127 10.73 10.81 19.68
N ILE A 128 12.01 11.16 19.83
CA ILE A 128 12.56 12.45 19.42
C ILE A 128 13.35 12.24 18.12
N ALA A 129 12.92 12.91 17.06
CA ALA A 129 13.70 13.03 15.83
C ALA A 129 14.78 14.10 16.02
N GLN A 130 16.01 13.75 15.68
CA GLN A 130 17.20 14.56 15.91
C GLN A 130 17.73 15.12 14.60
N GLY A 131 18.33 16.31 14.67
CA GLY A 131 19.03 16.89 13.51
C GLY A 131 18.11 17.13 12.32
N ILE A 132 16.87 17.55 12.58
CA ILE A 132 15.89 17.82 11.51
C ILE A 132 16.41 18.95 10.63
N SER A 133 16.44 18.68 9.33
CA SER A 133 16.89 19.56 8.26
C SER A 133 15.96 19.47 7.05
N ASP A 134 15.98 20.53 6.25
CA ASP A 134 15.15 20.64 5.05
C ASP A 134 15.50 19.57 4.02
N LEU A 135 14.48 19.03 3.36
CA LEU A 135 14.63 18.05 2.29
C LEU A 135 14.04 18.61 0.99
N ASP A 136 14.89 19.27 0.20
CA ASP A 136 14.52 19.80 -1.11
C ASP A 136 14.52 18.67 -2.16
N LEU A 137 13.32 18.27 -2.58
CA LEU A 137 13.12 17.21 -3.55
C LEU A 137 13.47 17.64 -4.99
N SER A 138 13.36 18.94 -5.30
CA SER A 138 13.72 19.49 -6.60
C SER A 138 15.24 19.58 -6.75
N GLU A 139 15.94 19.97 -5.67
CA GLU A 139 17.40 19.88 -5.61
C GLU A 139 17.88 18.44 -5.81
N LEU A 140 17.27 17.46 -5.11
CA LEU A 140 17.60 16.04 -5.29
C LEU A 140 17.39 15.57 -6.73
N ARG A 141 16.26 15.94 -7.36
CA ARG A 141 15.99 15.62 -8.77
C ARG A 141 17.07 16.21 -9.68
N SER A 142 17.43 17.49 -9.50
CA SER A 142 18.47 18.15 -10.31
C SER A 142 19.85 17.51 -10.17
N LYS A 143 20.15 16.92 -9.00
CA LYS A 143 21.39 16.17 -8.73
C LYS A 143 21.36 14.72 -9.24
N GLY A 144 20.33 14.33 -10.01
CA GLY A 144 20.18 13.00 -10.57
C GLY A 144 19.63 11.96 -9.60
N TYR A 145 18.93 12.40 -8.54
CA TYR A 145 18.23 11.54 -7.59
C TYR A 145 16.72 11.85 -7.58
N PRO A 146 16.01 11.63 -8.70
CA PRO A 146 14.59 11.92 -8.82
C PRO A 146 13.78 11.07 -7.85
N CYS A 147 12.69 11.66 -7.36
CA CYS A 147 11.74 11.00 -6.49
C CYS A 147 10.32 11.47 -6.81
N ILE A 148 9.35 10.66 -6.36
CA ILE A 148 7.93 11.01 -6.35
C ILE A 148 7.52 11.28 -4.90
N ASP A 149 6.97 12.45 -4.64
CA ASP A 149 6.41 12.84 -3.36
C ASP A 149 5.01 12.24 -3.17
N GLY A 150 4.84 11.48 -2.09
CA GLY A 150 3.58 10.90 -1.64
C GLY A 150 2.81 11.77 -0.63
N ALA A 151 3.37 12.88 -0.16
CA ALA A 151 2.68 13.71 0.81
C ALA A 151 1.49 14.46 0.18
N GLY A 152 0.40 14.50 0.93
CA GLY A 152 -0.85 15.12 0.51
C GLY A 152 -1.79 14.21 -0.27
N TRP A 153 -1.37 12.99 -0.63
CA TRP A 153 -2.22 12.07 -1.37
C TRP A 153 -2.02 10.62 -0.96
N ARG A 154 -2.97 9.76 -1.35
CA ARG A 154 -2.90 8.32 -1.11
C ARG A 154 -2.97 7.61 -2.45
N ALA A 155 -1.90 6.93 -2.84
CA ALA A 155 -1.92 6.01 -3.98
C ALA A 155 -2.85 4.83 -3.66
N LEU A 156 -3.77 4.52 -4.58
CA LEU A 156 -4.80 3.48 -4.40
C LEU A 156 -4.66 2.34 -5.40
N GLY A 157 -4.07 2.61 -6.56
CA GLY A 157 -3.89 1.62 -7.62
C GLY A 157 -3.19 2.23 -8.82
N GLY A 158 -3.08 1.42 -9.86
CA GLY A 158 -2.48 1.83 -11.13
C GLY A 158 -2.93 0.94 -12.27
N HIS A 159 -2.46 1.28 -13.45
CA HIS A 159 -2.50 0.38 -14.59
C HIS A 159 -1.33 0.65 -15.54
N THR A 160 -0.90 -0.41 -16.21
CA THR A 160 0.16 -0.43 -17.20
C THR A 160 -0.41 -0.97 -18.51
N GLU A 161 -0.23 -0.24 -19.61
CA GLU A 161 -0.69 -0.68 -20.93
C GLU A 161 0.50 -1.00 -21.84
N ALA A 162 0.37 -2.04 -22.68
CA ALA A 162 1.34 -2.33 -23.73
C ALA A 162 0.82 -1.82 -25.07
N LYS A 163 1.25 -0.61 -25.49
CA LYS A 163 0.92 -0.06 -26.82
C LYS A 163 2.01 -0.37 -27.84
N GLY A 164 3.25 -0.59 -27.39
CA GLY A 164 4.37 -1.05 -28.19
C GLY A 164 5.68 -1.02 -27.42
N ILE A 165 6.78 -1.41 -28.07
CA ILE A 165 8.13 -1.47 -27.44
C ILE A 165 8.57 -0.10 -26.87
N GLY A 166 8.22 0.99 -27.56
CA GLY A 166 8.53 2.36 -27.15
C GLY A 166 7.38 3.07 -26.44
N ASP A 167 6.24 2.41 -26.23
CA ASP A 167 5.04 3.02 -25.65
C ASP A 167 4.40 2.09 -24.62
N ILE A 168 4.81 2.29 -23.37
CA ILE A 168 4.33 1.57 -22.19
C ILE A 168 3.89 2.62 -21.16
N PRO A 169 2.69 3.19 -21.30
CA PRO A 169 2.16 4.13 -20.32
C PRO A 169 1.87 3.40 -19.00
N VAL A 170 2.34 4.02 -17.92
CA VAL A 170 2.08 3.62 -16.55
C VAL A 170 1.37 4.77 -15.86
N VAL A 171 0.24 4.47 -15.23
CA VAL A 171 -0.56 5.43 -14.47
C VAL A 171 -0.69 4.93 -13.05
N VAL A 172 -0.45 5.82 -12.08
CA VAL A 172 -0.74 5.58 -10.66
C VAL A 172 -1.78 6.60 -10.22
N TYR A 173 -2.92 6.12 -9.74
CA TYR A 173 -4.03 6.96 -9.31
C TYR A 173 -4.28 6.83 -7.81
N GLY A 174 -4.93 7.85 -7.26
CA GLY A 174 -5.18 7.96 -5.84
C GLY A 174 -6.12 9.12 -5.53
N ASN A 175 -6.18 9.50 -4.26
CA ASN A 175 -6.97 10.63 -3.81
C ASN A 175 -6.10 11.63 -3.06
N ASP A 176 -6.38 12.93 -3.25
CA ASP A 176 -5.92 13.98 -2.35
C ASP A 176 -6.47 13.72 -0.94
N VAL A 177 -5.60 13.75 0.07
CA VAL A 177 -5.96 13.44 1.46
C VAL A 177 -6.84 14.53 2.07
N GLU A 178 -6.72 15.78 1.60
CA GLU A 178 -7.42 16.92 2.20
C GLU A 178 -8.90 16.95 1.78
N ASN A 179 -9.17 16.78 0.49
CA ASN A 179 -10.51 16.96 -0.09
C ASN A 179 -11.09 15.66 -0.71
N GLY A 180 -10.31 14.59 -0.81
CA GLY A 180 -10.74 13.32 -1.37
C GLY A 180 -10.87 13.30 -2.89
N MET A 181 -10.46 14.36 -3.59
CA MET A 181 -10.53 14.41 -5.05
C MET A 181 -9.57 13.41 -5.70
N PRO A 182 -10.00 12.76 -6.80
CA PRO A 182 -9.14 11.85 -7.53
C PRO A 182 -7.98 12.61 -8.18
N ILE A 183 -6.78 12.05 -8.07
CA ILE A 183 -5.55 12.57 -8.68
C ILE A 183 -4.73 11.41 -9.24
N GLN A 184 -3.80 11.70 -10.14
CA GLN A 184 -2.93 10.68 -10.74
C GLN A 184 -1.59 11.25 -11.16
N ILE A 185 -0.61 10.37 -11.28
CA ILE A 185 0.64 10.60 -11.99
C ILE A 185 0.75 9.60 -13.13
N SER A 186 1.43 9.97 -14.19
CA SER A 186 1.67 9.07 -15.32
C SER A 186 3.06 9.26 -15.89
N ALA A 187 3.59 8.19 -16.48
CA ALA A 187 4.86 8.21 -17.21
C ALA A 187 4.80 7.19 -18.35
N ASN A 188 5.59 7.43 -19.39
CA ASN A 188 5.86 6.41 -20.41
C ASN A 188 7.19 5.74 -20.10
N LEU A 189 7.16 4.42 -19.86
CA LEU A 189 8.35 3.61 -19.56
C LEU A 189 8.85 2.81 -20.76
N GLY A 190 8.22 2.99 -21.93
CA GLY A 190 8.65 2.39 -23.18
C GLY A 190 10.09 2.73 -23.52
N GLY A 191 10.81 1.76 -24.10
CA GLY A 191 12.24 1.87 -24.40
C GLY A 191 13.17 1.86 -23.17
N LEU A 192 12.66 1.98 -21.94
CA LEU A 192 13.45 1.86 -20.71
C LEU A 192 13.36 0.48 -20.09
N VAL A 193 12.20 -0.17 -20.15
CA VAL A 193 11.93 -1.47 -19.55
C VAL A 193 10.88 -2.24 -20.37
N GLY A 194 10.78 -3.56 -20.18
CA GLY A 194 9.71 -4.37 -20.75
C GLY A 194 8.38 -4.20 -20.00
N LEU A 195 7.30 -4.76 -20.55
CA LEU A 195 5.95 -4.67 -19.99
C LEU A 195 5.86 -5.21 -18.56
N GLU A 196 6.41 -6.39 -18.32
CA GLU A 196 6.36 -7.08 -17.02
C GLU A 196 7.10 -6.27 -15.95
N GLN A 197 8.22 -5.67 -16.35
CA GLN A 197 9.01 -4.81 -15.48
C GLN A 197 8.31 -3.48 -15.22
N ALA A 198 7.62 -2.89 -16.21
CA ALA A 198 6.82 -1.67 -16.05
C ALA A 198 5.65 -1.89 -15.07
N HIS A 199 4.93 -3.00 -15.21
CA HIS A 199 3.85 -3.38 -14.31
C HIS A 199 4.37 -3.62 -12.88
N THR A 200 5.53 -4.28 -12.74
CA THR A 200 6.17 -4.43 -11.42
C THR A 200 6.59 -3.08 -10.83
N ILE A 201 7.08 -2.14 -11.65
CA ILE A 201 7.43 -0.78 -11.23
C ILE A 201 6.20 -0.01 -10.75
N GLU A 202 5.06 -0.11 -11.45
CA GLU A 202 3.79 0.51 -11.04
C GLU A 202 3.42 0.12 -9.61
N HIS A 203 3.37 -1.19 -9.35
CA HIS A 203 3.10 -1.74 -8.02
C HIS A 203 4.12 -1.29 -6.98
N ALA A 204 5.40 -1.26 -7.35
CA ALA A 204 6.47 -0.84 -6.47
C ALA A 204 6.41 0.67 -6.14
N VAL A 205 5.96 1.52 -7.07
CA VAL A 205 5.70 2.94 -6.83
C VAL A 205 4.54 3.09 -5.85
N ILE A 206 3.40 2.42 -6.09
CA ILE A 206 2.23 2.46 -5.19
C ILE A 206 2.64 2.04 -3.77
N ARG A 207 3.36 0.93 -3.63
CA ARG A 207 3.86 0.46 -2.33
C ARG A 207 4.82 1.45 -1.70
N SER A 208 5.77 1.99 -2.46
CA SER A 208 6.73 2.98 -1.95
C SER A 208 6.03 4.22 -1.40
N LEU A 209 5.01 4.72 -2.09
CA LEU A 209 4.24 5.88 -1.65
C LEU A 209 3.39 5.55 -0.41
N SER A 210 2.70 4.42 -0.41
CA SER A 210 1.86 3.97 0.71
C SER A 210 2.67 3.64 1.97
N GLN A 211 3.93 3.22 1.83
CA GLN A 211 4.74 2.82 2.98
C GLN A 211 5.62 3.96 3.49
N TYR A 212 6.22 4.73 2.59
CA TYR A 212 7.24 5.74 2.95
C TYR A 212 6.79 7.18 2.71
N GLY A 213 5.62 7.40 2.11
CA GLY A 213 5.22 8.73 1.63
C GLY A 213 6.19 9.33 0.61
N LEU A 214 7.14 8.54 0.09
CA LEU A 214 8.22 8.97 -0.80
C LEU A 214 8.72 7.78 -1.63
N CYS A 215 8.71 7.93 -2.96
CA CYS A 215 9.32 6.96 -3.86
C CYS A 215 10.70 7.47 -4.32
N THR A 216 11.77 6.91 -3.75
CA THR A 216 13.16 7.16 -4.18
C THR A 216 13.68 5.92 -4.93
N PRO A 217 14.80 6.01 -5.69
CA PRO A 217 15.37 4.84 -6.35
C PRO A 217 15.63 3.67 -5.39
N ARG A 218 16.05 3.96 -4.15
CA ARG A 218 16.28 2.93 -3.12
C ARG A 218 14.97 2.30 -2.62
N ASN A 219 13.95 3.10 -2.36
CA ASN A 219 12.66 2.58 -1.91
C ASN A 219 12.00 1.77 -3.04
N LEU A 220 12.05 2.27 -4.27
CA LEU A 220 11.53 1.58 -5.45
C LEU A 220 12.21 0.22 -5.64
N GLN A 221 13.54 0.15 -5.54
CA GLN A 221 14.26 -1.11 -5.63
C GLN A 221 13.83 -2.12 -4.54
N ALA A 222 13.66 -1.64 -3.30
CA ALA A 222 13.19 -2.47 -2.19
C ALA A 222 11.75 -2.96 -2.42
N SER A 223 10.86 -2.08 -2.90
CA SER A 223 9.47 -2.42 -3.20
C SER A 223 9.35 -3.39 -4.38
N ILE A 224 10.20 -3.32 -5.41
CA ILE A 224 10.24 -4.32 -6.50
C ILE A 224 10.59 -5.71 -5.94
N LYS A 225 11.64 -5.78 -5.10
CA LYS A 225 12.06 -7.05 -4.47
C LYS A 225 10.94 -7.64 -3.61
N MET A 226 10.26 -6.79 -2.84
CA MET A 226 9.18 -7.21 -1.97
C MET A 226 7.95 -7.68 -2.75
N GLU A 227 7.51 -6.93 -3.77
CA GLU A 227 6.41 -7.33 -4.66
C GLU A 227 6.69 -8.71 -5.26
N ALA A 228 7.86 -8.89 -5.87
CA ALA A 228 8.22 -10.16 -6.50
C ALA A 228 8.28 -11.31 -5.47
N ALA A 229 8.80 -11.07 -4.27
CA ALA A 229 8.85 -12.08 -3.21
C ALA A 229 7.46 -12.48 -2.70
N GLU A 230 6.57 -11.50 -2.47
CA GLU A 230 5.18 -11.73 -2.02
C GLU A 230 4.39 -12.49 -3.09
N LEU A 231 4.52 -12.10 -4.36
CA LEU A 231 3.85 -12.80 -5.47
C LEU A 231 4.34 -14.23 -5.63
N LYS A 232 5.66 -14.47 -5.55
CA LYS A 232 6.22 -15.83 -5.53
C LYS A 232 5.69 -16.64 -4.36
N GLY A 233 5.59 -16.05 -3.17
CA GLY A 233 4.98 -16.69 -2.00
C GLY A 233 3.51 -17.02 -2.22
N SER A 234 2.74 -16.12 -2.84
CA SER A 234 1.33 -16.34 -3.18
C SER A 234 1.17 -17.51 -4.17
N LEU A 235 2.06 -17.61 -5.17
CA LEU A 235 2.09 -18.71 -6.13
C LEU A 235 2.47 -20.02 -5.45
N ASP A 236 3.50 -20.01 -4.59
CA ASP A 236 3.92 -21.20 -3.86
C ASP A 236 2.79 -21.74 -2.98
N VAL A 237 2.16 -20.90 -2.15
CA VAL A 237 1.01 -21.28 -1.33
C VAL A 237 -0.15 -21.78 -2.21
N GLY A 238 -0.51 -21.03 -3.25
CA GLY A 238 -1.64 -21.40 -4.10
C GLY A 238 -1.42 -22.72 -4.86
N PHE A 239 -0.21 -23.01 -5.31
CA PHE A 239 0.10 -24.28 -5.96
C PHE A 239 0.28 -25.44 -4.97
N SER A 240 0.95 -25.21 -3.85
CA SER A 240 1.24 -26.25 -2.84
C SER A 240 -0.01 -26.70 -2.10
N PHE A 241 -0.92 -25.78 -1.79
CA PHE A 241 -2.17 -26.06 -1.07
C PHE A 241 -3.41 -26.11 -1.96
N LYS A 242 -3.23 -26.01 -3.28
CA LYS A 242 -4.31 -25.99 -4.27
C LYS A 242 -5.34 -24.87 -4.04
N MET A 243 -4.86 -23.68 -3.72
CA MET A 243 -5.68 -22.50 -3.40
C MET A 243 -5.50 -21.41 -4.46
N PRO A 244 -6.09 -21.55 -5.67
CA PRO A 244 -5.98 -20.53 -6.71
C PRO A 244 -6.54 -19.15 -6.30
N GLU A 245 -7.41 -19.09 -5.29
CA GLU A 245 -7.95 -17.84 -4.73
C GLU A 245 -6.90 -16.98 -3.99
N VAL A 246 -5.72 -17.52 -3.67
CA VAL A 246 -4.65 -16.75 -3.00
C VAL A 246 -3.66 -16.13 -3.98
N PHE A 247 -3.76 -16.45 -5.27
CA PHE A 247 -2.82 -15.95 -6.26
C PHE A 247 -2.88 -14.44 -6.41
N GLY A 248 -1.72 -13.78 -6.31
CA GLY A 248 -1.60 -12.34 -6.49
C GLY A 248 -2.07 -11.52 -5.28
N ILE A 249 -2.32 -12.17 -4.14
CA ILE A 249 -2.54 -11.48 -2.87
C ILE A 249 -1.18 -11.08 -2.28
N THR A 250 -1.02 -9.78 -2.04
CA THR A 250 0.18 -9.17 -1.45
C THR A 250 -0.20 -8.32 -0.24
N SER A 251 0.78 -7.82 0.51
CA SER A 251 0.51 -6.87 1.60
C SER A 251 -0.05 -5.53 1.08
N GLY A 252 0.22 -5.20 -0.19
CA GLY A 252 -0.31 -4.03 -0.89
C GLY A 252 -1.73 -4.22 -1.43
N GLY A 253 -2.30 -5.43 -1.38
CA GLY A 253 -3.62 -5.76 -1.90
C GLY A 253 -3.59 -6.87 -2.96
N THR A 254 -4.71 -7.03 -3.67
CA THR A 254 -4.86 -8.03 -4.73
C THR A 254 -4.42 -7.44 -6.07
N CYS A 255 -3.47 -8.10 -6.74
CA CYS A 255 -3.05 -7.74 -8.08
C CYS A 255 -4.09 -8.19 -9.13
N GLY A 256 -4.56 -7.27 -9.97
CA GLY A 256 -5.47 -7.56 -11.09
C GLY A 256 -4.79 -8.17 -12.32
N ASN A 257 -3.78 -9.03 -12.14
CA ASN A 257 -3.04 -9.65 -13.25
C ASN A 257 -3.85 -10.77 -13.95
N PRO A 258 -3.43 -11.21 -15.15
CA PRO A 258 -4.14 -12.24 -15.91
C PRO A 258 -4.37 -13.53 -15.13
N LEU A 259 -3.36 -14.08 -14.44
CA LEU A 259 -3.48 -15.31 -13.69
C LEU A 259 -4.46 -15.20 -12.52
N THR A 260 -4.40 -14.12 -11.73
CA THR A 260 -5.34 -13.88 -10.62
C THR A 260 -6.78 -13.73 -11.13
N ASN A 261 -6.99 -12.96 -12.20
CA ASN A 261 -8.31 -12.77 -12.79
C ASN A 261 -8.88 -14.09 -13.34
N LEU A 262 -8.09 -14.84 -14.11
CA LEU A 262 -8.48 -16.14 -14.64
C LEU A 262 -8.77 -17.15 -13.53
N ALA A 263 -7.95 -17.17 -12.47
CA ALA A 263 -8.15 -18.01 -11.31
C ALA A 263 -9.52 -17.77 -10.67
N HIS A 264 -9.89 -16.50 -10.45
CA HIS A 264 -11.18 -16.14 -9.88
C HIS A 264 -12.35 -16.50 -10.79
N VAL A 265 -12.22 -16.26 -12.09
CA VAL A 265 -13.25 -16.59 -13.08
C VAL A 265 -13.48 -18.10 -13.15
N TYR A 266 -12.40 -18.89 -13.28
CA TYR A 266 -12.48 -20.34 -13.41
C TYR A 266 -12.95 -21.02 -12.14
N LEU A 267 -12.47 -20.55 -10.98
CA LEU A 267 -12.92 -21.07 -9.69
C LEU A 267 -14.42 -20.85 -9.52
N THR A 268 -14.90 -19.64 -9.84
CA THR A 268 -16.33 -19.31 -9.74
C THR A 268 -17.18 -20.15 -10.70
N GLN A 269 -16.74 -20.28 -11.97
CA GLN A 269 -17.45 -21.05 -12.98
C GLN A 269 -17.57 -22.53 -12.60
N GLU A 270 -16.47 -23.16 -12.18
CA GLU A 270 -16.49 -24.57 -11.80
C GLU A 270 -17.24 -24.79 -10.49
N LEU A 271 -17.13 -23.89 -9.50
CA LEU A 271 -17.89 -23.99 -8.25
C LEU A 271 -19.40 -23.93 -8.51
N VAL A 272 -19.87 -22.95 -9.29
CA VAL A 272 -21.30 -22.82 -9.64
C VAL A 272 -21.81 -24.04 -10.38
N LYS A 273 -20.99 -24.61 -11.27
CA LYS A 273 -21.32 -25.82 -12.03
C LYS A 273 -21.49 -27.05 -11.15
N GLN A 274 -20.62 -27.26 -10.16
CA GLN A 274 -20.75 -28.40 -9.24
C GLN A 274 -21.93 -28.23 -8.28
N LEU A 275 -22.13 -27.03 -7.75
CA LEU A 275 -23.31 -26.74 -6.90
C LEU A 275 -24.63 -26.99 -7.65
N ARG A 276 -24.70 -26.64 -8.94
CA ARG A 276 -25.88 -26.92 -9.79
C ARG A 276 -26.11 -28.41 -10.05
N ARG A 277 -25.08 -29.25 -9.91
CA ARG A 277 -25.18 -30.72 -10.02
C ARG A 277 -25.60 -31.39 -8.72
N GLY A 278 -25.77 -30.63 -7.64
CA GLY A 278 -26.18 -31.15 -6.34
C GLY A 278 -25.03 -31.73 -5.51
N GLU A 279 -23.77 -31.43 -5.87
CA GLU A 279 -22.61 -31.81 -5.06
C GLU A 279 -22.60 -31.05 -3.72
N SER A 280 -21.94 -31.62 -2.71
CA SER A 280 -21.74 -30.93 -1.44
C SER A 280 -20.88 -29.67 -1.64
N PHE A 281 -21.03 -28.67 -0.78
CA PHE A 281 -20.25 -27.44 -0.90
C PHE A 281 -18.74 -27.68 -0.83
N PHE A 282 -18.28 -28.54 0.08
CA PHE A 282 -16.85 -28.81 0.25
C PHE A 282 -16.27 -29.57 -0.94
N ASP A 283 -16.98 -30.59 -1.43
CA ASP A 283 -16.56 -31.34 -2.62
C ASP A 283 -16.53 -30.43 -3.86
N SER A 284 -17.53 -29.55 -3.99
CA SER A 284 -17.62 -28.57 -5.07
C SER A 284 -16.41 -27.62 -5.07
N VAL A 285 -15.98 -27.15 -3.91
CA VAL A 285 -14.81 -26.27 -3.76
C VAL A 285 -13.54 -27.02 -4.16
N ASP A 286 -13.32 -28.22 -3.63
CA ASP A 286 -12.10 -28.98 -3.93
C ASP A 286 -12.03 -29.37 -5.41
N HIS A 287 -13.17 -29.75 -6.01
CA HIS A 287 -13.22 -30.03 -7.44
C HIS A 287 -12.94 -28.77 -8.27
N ALA A 288 -13.57 -27.64 -7.92
CA ALA A 288 -13.38 -26.38 -8.62
C ALA A 288 -11.93 -25.90 -8.57
N ARG A 289 -11.27 -26.03 -7.41
CA ARG A 289 -9.84 -25.72 -7.24
C ARG A 289 -8.95 -26.57 -8.14
N ASN A 290 -9.12 -27.90 -8.12
CA ASN A 290 -8.33 -28.80 -8.96
C ASN A 290 -8.51 -28.51 -10.46
N LYS A 291 -9.76 -28.31 -10.90
CA LYS A 291 -10.06 -27.99 -12.31
C LYS A 291 -9.50 -26.62 -12.73
N THR A 292 -9.61 -25.62 -11.86
CA THR A 292 -9.05 -24.29 -12.09
C THR A 292 -7.55 -24.36 -12.29
N LEU A 293 -6.82 -25.04 -11.40
CA LEU A 293 -5.37 -25.16 -11.50
C LEU A 293 -4.92 -25.89 -12.76
N SER A 294 -5.60 -26.98 -13.14
CA SER A 294 -5.30 -27.67 -14.40
C SER A 294 -5.48 -26.74 -15.59
N ARG A 295 -6.60 -26.02 -15.63
CA ARG A 295 -6.93 -25.11 -16.72
C ARG A 295 -5.96 -23.94 -16.82
N LEU A 296 -5.57 -23.35 -15.68
CA LEU A 296 -4.56 -22.29 -15.63
C LEU A 296 -3.20 -22.78 -16.12
N ALA A 297 -2.78 -23.99 -15.73
CA ALA A 297 -1.51 -24.55 -16.16
C ALA A 297 -1.47 -24.78 -17.67
N ASP A 298 -2.56 -25.27 -18.25
CA ASP A 298 -2.69 -25.53 -19.67
C ASP A 298 -2.74 -24.22 -20.48
N GLU A 299 -3.62 -23.28 -20.11
CA GLU A 299 -3.84 -22.05 -20.89
C GLU A 299 -2.69 -21.04 -20.79
N LEU A 300 -2.02 -20.95 -19.64
CA LEU A 300 -0.88 -20.05 -19.43
C LEU A 300 0.47 -20.74 -19.70
N GLU A 301 0.44 -22.00 -20.14
CA GLU A 301 1.62 -22.83 -20.39
C GLU A 301 2.60 -22.82 -19.21
N ILE A 302 2.07 -22.99 -18.00
CA ILE A 302 2.83 -23.07 -16.76
C ILE A 302 3.13 -24.54 -16.49
N SER A 303 4.42 -24.86 -16.36
CA SER A 303 4.90 -26.20 -16.07
C SER A 303 4.31 -26.75 -14.78
N THR A 304 4.11 -28.07 -14.74
CA THR A 304 3.78 -28.80 -13.51
C THR A 304 5.02 -29.07 -12.65
N SER A 305 6.24 -28.77 -13.10
CA SER A 305 7.45 -28.91 -12.29
C SER A 305 7.50 -27.83 -11.21
N ALA A 306 7.62 -28.23 -9.93
CA ALA A 306 7.59 -27.31 -8.79
C ALA A 306 8.64 -26.17 -8.90
N GLY A 307 9.85 -26.49 -9.37
CA GLY A 307 10.93 -25.50 -9.48
C GLY A 307 10.73 -24.43 -10.58
N LEU A 308 9.98 -24.75 -11.65
CA LEU A 308 9.74 -23.83 -12.77
C LEU A 308 8.38 -23.13 -12.70
N ARG A 309 7.40 -23.77 -12.06
CA ARG A 309 6.01 -23.33 -11.98
C ARG A 309 5.85 -21.96 -11.32
N ILE A 310 6.59 -21.68 -10.25
CA ILE A 310 6.54 -20.38 -9.57
C ILE A 310 7.09 -19.29 -10.49
N MET A 311 8.23 -19.51 -11.13
CA MET A 311 8.85 -18.53 -12.03
C MET A 311 8.00 -18.27 -13.27
N GLN A 312 7.44 -19.32 -13.87
CA GLN A 312 6.54 -19.18 -15.02
C GLN A 312 5.20 -18.56 -14.62
N GLY A 313 4.66 -18.91 -13.45
CA GLY A 313 3.47 -18.26 -12.90
C GLY A 313 3.66 -16.76 -12.71
N LEU A 314 4.84 -16.34 -12.23
CA LEU A 314 5.17 -14.93 -12.06
C LEU A 314 5.27 -14.21 -13.42
N LYS A 315 6.08 -14.74 -14.34
CA LYS A 315 6.38 -14.07 -15.62
C LYS A 315 5.24 -14.19 -16.63
N LYS A 316 4.78 -15.41 -16.92
CA LYS A 316 3.71 -15.65 -17.91
C LYS A 316 2.31 -15.36 -17.36
N GLY A 317 2.07 -15.77 -16.11
CA GLY A 317 0.75 -15.67 -15.51
C GLY A 317 0.45 -14.28 -14.95
N MET A 318 1.35 -13.77 -14.12
CA MET A 318 1.14 -12.50 -13.42
C MET A 318 1.69 -11.30 -14.17
N LEU A 319 2.49 -11.49 -15.23
CA LEU A 319 3.18 -10.43 -15.97
C LEU A 319 4.07 -9.58 -15.05
N HIS A 320 4.84 -10.25 -14.19
CA HIS A 320 5.78 -9.61 -13.26
C HIS A 320 7.22 -10.04 -13.52
N GLU A 321 8.16 -9.15 -13.17
CA GLU A 321 9.59 -9.38 -13.33
C GLU A 321 10.31 -9.24 -11.99
N ASP A 322 11.17 -10.21 -11.66
CA ASP A 322 11.92 -10.26 -10.41
C ASP A 322 13.37 -9.76 -10.55
N THR A 323 13.78 -9.40 -11.76
CA THR A 323 15.08 -8.81 -12.03
C THR A 323 15.22 -7.46 -11.33
N VAL A 324 16.25 -7.35 -10.49
CA VAL A 324 16.55 -6.12 -9.76
C VAL A 324 17.24 -5.13 -10.69
N LEU A 325 16.59 -4.01 -10.97
CA LEU A 325 17.19 -2.90 -11.69
C LEU A 325 18.21 -2.15 -10.81
N ASP A 326 19.30 -1.68 -11.41
CA ASP A 326 20.26 -0.83 -10.73
C ASP A 326 19.68 0.55 -10.41
N LEU A 327 20.30 1.26 -9.46
CA LEU A 327 19.80 2.56 -8.99
C LEU A 327 19.81 3.65 -10.07
N LYS A 328 20.71 3.57 -11.06
CA LYS A 328 20.81 4.56 -12.14
C LYS A 328 19.65 4.40 -13.12
N ARG A 329 19.29 3.16 -13.46
CA ARG A 329 18.13 2.85 -14.29
C ARG A 329 16.84 3.19 -13.57
N LEU A 330 16.73 2.90 -12.27
CA LEU A 330 15.58 3.30 -11.46
C LEU A 330 15.45 4.83 -11.34
N ALA A 331 16.57 5.56 -11.21
CA ALA A 331 16.55 7.02 -11.29
C ALA A 331 16.01 7.49 -12.66
N THR A 332 16.48 6.90 -13.75
CA THR A 332 15.97 7.22 -15.11
C THR A 332 14.47 6.94 -15.26
N VAL A 333 13.97 5.86 -14.65
CA VAL A 333 12.54 5.54 -14.61
C VAL A 333 11.76 6.60 -13.81
N LEU A 334 12.22 6.93 -12.60
CA LEU A 334 11.54 7.92 -11.75
C LEU A 334 11.55 9.32 -12.34
N ASP A 335 12.58 9.67 -13.13
CA ASP A 335 12.66 10.96 -13.80
C ASP A 335 11.53 11.17 -14.83
N ARG A 336 10.98 10.07 -15.38
CA ARG A 336 9.84 10.11 -16.30
C ARG A 336 8.52 10.46 -15.63
N PHE A 337 8.41 10.24 -14.32
CA PHE A 337 7.23 10.63 -13.55
C PHE A 337 7.35 12.09 -13.11
N PRO A 338 6.23 12.82 -12.96
CA PRO A 338 6.24 14.10 -12.28
C PRO A 338 6.68 13.92 -10.82
N GLN A 339 7.18 14.99 -10.21
CA GLN A 339 7.67 14.95 -8.83
C GLN A 339 6.53 14.81 -7.83
N SER A 340 5.35 15.32 -8.15
CA SER A 340 4.11 15.17 -7.41
C SER A 340 2.91 15.14 -8.38
N PRO A 341 1.70 14.74 -7.95
CA PRO A 341 0.50 14.80 -8.78
C PRO A 341 0.00 16.22 -9.08
N TRP A 342 0.65 17.25 -8.55
CA TRP A 342 0.30 18.66 -8.79
C TRP A 342 1.28 19.39 -9.73
N ASP A 343 2.32 18.69 -10.20
CA ASP A 343 3.27 19.19 -11.21
C ASP A 343 2.86 18.75 -12.62
#